data_AF-A0A934GZX3-F1
#
_entry.id   AF-A0A934GZX3-F1
#
_cell.length_a   1.000
_cell.length_b   1.000
_cell.length_c   1.000
_cell.angle_alpha   90.00
_cell.angle_beta   90.00
_cell.angle_gamma   90.00
#
_symmetry.space_group_name_H-M   'P 1'
#
loop_
_entity.id
_entity.type
_entity.pdbx_description
1 polymer ?
#
loop_
_entity_poly.entity_id
_entity_poly.type
_entity_poly.pdbx_seq_one_letter_code
_entity_poly.pdbx_strand_id
1 'polypeptide(L)'
;MTDLKKQGAAILGGGPSLPADINQLPPDCALIAVNNHAYYPIRHCTPDFMVYMDDPQKAPDLAAALREFQGTIVSPFRDSHVTLPKGQYYDGGFTSALAVWFALWLDYDPVILCGMDCYQGAEKYCHPRPGFDHPVLHYPLENHLRAWRIVAKHVPHPERIRAMSGPLVTIFGAYDGTTI
;
A
#
# COMPACT_ATOMS: atom_id res chain seq x y z
N MET A 1 6.12 33.19 -0.73
CA MET A 1 5.69 31.99 0.01
C MET A 1 6.64 30.90 -0.44
N THR A 2 7.50 30.42 0.46
CA THR A 2 8.41 29.30 0.19
C THR A 2 7.57 28.09 -0.22
N ASP A 3 7.87 27.50 -1.37
CA ASP A 3 7.37 26.18 -1.79
C ASP A 3 7.69 25.17 -0.68
N LEU A 4 6.72 24.95 0.22
CA LEU A 4 6.76 23.81 1.11
C LEU A 4 6.55 22.60 0.21
N LYS A 5 7.65 21.93 -0.12
CA LYS A 5 7.62 20.65 -0.83
C LYS A 5 6.64 19.73 -0.09
N LYS A 6 5.58 19.30 -0.78
CA LYS A 6 4.64 18.34 -0.20
C LYS A 6 5.42 17.08 0.21
N GLN A 7 5.06 16.53 1.36
CA GLN A 7 5.66 15.30 1.85
C GLN A 7 5.20 14.14 0.94
N GLY A 8 6.11 13.24 0.58
CA GLY A 8 5.73 12.01 -0.13
C GLY A 8 5.23 10.94 0.85
N ALA A 9 4.49 9.97 0.32
CA ALA A 9 4.11 8.77 1.07
C ALA A 9 4.42 7.49 0.26
N ALA A 10 4.94 6.48 0.92
CA ALA A 10 5.18 5.16 0.37
C ALA A 10 4.08 4.19 0.82
N ILE A 11 3.37 3.60 -0.14
CA ILE A 11 2.42 2.50 0.10
C ILE A 11 3.18 1.19 -0.01
N LEU A 12 3.32 0.51 1.11
CA LEU A 12 4.15 -0.67 1.25
C LEU A 12 3.26 -1.90 1.12
N GLY A 13 3.33 -2.56 -0.02
CA GLY A 13 2.75 -3.88 -0.26
C GLY A 13 3.60 -4.99 0.36
N GLY A 14 3.19 -6.25 0.20
CA GLY A 14 3.94 -7.40 0.71
C GLY A 14 4.76 -8.14 -0.33
N GLY A 15 4.81 -7.67 -1.57
CA GLY A 15 5.41 -8.37 -2.70
C GLY A 15 6.92 -8.55 -2.59
N PRO A 16 7.51 -9.53 -3.31
CA PRO A 16 8.96 -9.78 -3.30
C PRO A 16 9.86 -8.58 -3.59
N SER A 17 9.41 -7.56 -4.33
CA SER A 17 10.22 -6.36 -4.61
C SER A 17 10.36 -5.40 -3.43
N LEU A 18 9.52 -5.53 -2.39
CA LEU A 18 9.48 -4.58 -1.27
C LEU A 18 10.85 -4.29 -0.63
N PRO A 19 11.72 -5.30 -0.34
CA PRO A 19 13.01 -5.02 0.29
C PRO A 19 13.93 -4.16 -0.58
N ALA A 20 13.86 -4.29 -1.91
CA ALA A 20 14.64 -3.46 -2.82
C ALA A 20 14.01 -2.07 -2.99
N ASP A 21 12.68 -1.99 -3.03
CA ASP A 21 11.95 -0.73 -3.20
C ASP A 21 12.16 0.22 -2.00
N ILE A 22 12.11 -0.30 -0.78
CA ILE A 22 12.25 0.53 0.44
C ILE A 22 13.61 1.22 0.51
N ASN A 23 14.68 0.58 0.03
CA ASN A 23 16.02 1.16 0.02
C ASN A 23 16.17 2.34 -0.97
N GLN A 24 15.18 2.58 -1.82
CA GLN A 24 15.17 3.65 -2.83
C GLN A 24 14.19 4.78 -2.48
N LEU A 25 13.50 4.68 -1.36
CA LEU A 25 12.53 5.69 -0.95
C LEU A 25 13.22 7.02 -0.63
N PRO A 26 12.57 8.16 -0.96
CA PRO A 26 13.08 9.46 -0.55
C PRO A 26 13.11 9.54 0.98
N PRO A 27 14.07 10.28 1.56
CA PRO A 27 14.09 10.54 2.98
C PRO A 27 12.78 11.25 3.39
N ASP A 28 12.35 10.99 4.63
CA ASP A 28 11.21 11.63 5.28
C ASP A 28 9.83 11.41 4.60
N CYS A 29 9.70 10.42 3.70
CA CYS A 29 8.37 10.01 3.24
C CYS A 29 7.62 9.25 4.33
N ALA A 30 6.31 9.48 4.42
CA ALA A 30 5.45 8.72 5.30
C ALA A 30 5.36 7.26 4.83
N LEU A 31 5.41 6.31 5.75
CA LEU A 31 5.37 4.89 5.45
C LEU A 31 4.01 4.29 5.81
N ILE A 32 3.33 3.73 4.81
CA ILE A 32 1.97 3.17 4.96
C ILE A 32 2.01 1.68 4.66
N ALA A 33 1.96 0.86 5.70
CA ALA A 33 1.93 -0.60 5.59
C ALA A 33 0.52 -1.10 5.19
N VAL A 34 0.45 -1.91 4.14
CA VAL A 34 -0.77 -2.61 3.72
C VAL A 34 -0.83 -3.96 4.41
N ASN A 35 -1.81 -4.13 5.32
CA ASN A 35 -2.00 -5.32 6.15
C ASN A 35 -0.71 -5.73 6.92
N ASN A 36 -0.74 -6.91 7.54
CA ASN A 36 0.40 -7.49 8.25
C ASN A 36 1.53 -7.96 7.32
N HIS A 37 1.21 -8.29 6.08
CA HIS A 37 2.18 -8.86 5.15
C HIS A 37 3.24 -7.84 4.68
N ALA A 38 2.90 -6.55 4.67
CA ALA A 38 3.88 -5.49 4.49
C ALA A 38 4.64 -5.21 5.79
N TYR A 39 3.95 -5.28 6.94
CA TYR A 39 4.50 -4.88 8.24
C TYR A 39 5.61 -5.79 8.78
N TYR A 40 5.42 -7.12 8.80
CA TYR A 40 6.41 -8.00 9.44
C TYR A 40 7.83 -7.91 8.87
N PRO A 41 8.02 -7.86 7.53
CA PRO A 41 9.35 -7.70 6.92
C PRO A 41 10.01 -6.37 7.27
N ILE A 42 9.21 -5.32 7.49
CA ILE A 42 9.67 -3.93 7.59
C ILE A 42 9.47 -3.33 8.98
N ARG A 43 9.12 -4.14 9.98
CA ARG A 43 8.75 -3.64 11.32
C ARG A 43 9.84 -2.77 11.98
N HIS A 44 11.07 -2.89 11.51
CA HIS A 44 12.22 -2.07 11.91
C HIS A 44 12.28 -0.69 11.23
N CYS A 45 11.55 -0.48 10.13
CA CYS A 45 11.37 0.79 9.44
C CYS A 45 10.27 1.68 10.04
N THR A 46 9.62 1.25 11.13
CA THR A 46 8.62 2.02 11.89
C THR A 46 7.55 2.70 11.01
N PRO A 47 6.66 1.94 10.33
CA PRO A 47 5.61 2.55 9.51
C PRO A 47 4.71 3.50 10.32
N ASP A 48 4.39 4.65 9.76
CA ASP A 48 3.51 5.65 10.38
C ASP A 48 2.05 5.19 10.43
N PHE A 49 1.64 4.47 9.39
CA PHE A 49 0.27 3.98 9.24
C PHE A 49 0.24 2.48 8.92
N MET A 50 -0.80 1.79 9.42
CA MET A 50 -1.19 0.47 8.96
C MET A 50 -2.62 0.54 8.45
N VAL A 51 -2.79 0.23 7.17
CA VAL A 51 -4.10 0.17 6.52
C VAL A 51 -4.50 -1.30 6.39
N TYR A 52 -5.70 -1.68 6.82
CA TYR A 52 -6.21 -3.05 6.65
C TYR A 52 -7.71 -3.10 6.37
N MET A 53 -8.12 -4.14 5.65
CA MET A 53 -9.52 -4.48 5.37
C MET A 53 -9.86 -5.94 5.66
N ASP A 54 -8.87 -6.77 6.00
CA ASP A 54 -9.13 -8.15 6.38
C ASP A 54 -9.71 -8.21 7.80
N ASP A 55 -10.59 -9.18 8.05
CA ASP A 55 -11.18 -9.41 9.37
C ASP A 55 -10.13 -10.01 10.34
N PRO A 56 -9.69 -9.29 11.39
CA PRO A 56 -8.68 -9.79 12.31
C PRO A 56 -9.11 -11.07 13.05
N GLN A 57 -10.41 -11.34 13.17
CA GLN A 57 -10.90 -12.59 13.78
C GLN A 57 -10.62 -13.81 12.90
N LYS A 58 -10.49 -13.61 11.58
CA LYS A 58 -10.19 -14.66 10.59
C LYS A 58 -8.72 -14.67 10.17
N ALA A 59 -7.97 -13.62 10.51
CA ALA A 59 -6.57 -13.44 10.18
C ALA A 59 -5.74 -13.26 11.47
N PRO A 60 -5.35 -14.35 12.16
CA PRO A 60 -4.64 -14.26 13.44
C PRO A 60 -3.30 -13.52 13.32
N ASP A 61 -2.61 -13.64 12.19
CA ASP A 61 -1.35 -12.93 11.91
C ASP A 61 -1.57 -11.41 11.83
N LEU A 62 -2.72 -10.98 11.32
CA LEU A 62 -3.13 -9.58 11.31
C LEU A 62 -3.49 -9.11 12.71
N ALA A 63 -4.25 -9.89 13.46
CA ALA A 63 -4.56 -9.57 14.85
C ALA A 63 -3.29 -9.44 15.71
N ALA A 64 -2.27 -10.27 15.47
CA ALA A 64 -0.96 -10.13 16.11
C ALA A 64 -0.24 -8.84 15.70
N ALA A 65 -0.18 -8.55 14.39
CA ALA A 65 0.43 -7.32 13.90
C ALA A 65 -0.24 -6.06 14.47
N LEU A 66 -1.57 -6.03 14.56
CA LEU A 66 -2.33 -4.91 15.12
C LEU A 66 -2.04 -4.67 16.61
N ARG A 67 -1.72 -5.71 17.38
CA ARG A 67 -1.34 -5.57 18.79
C ARG A 67 0.07 -4.99 18.97
N GLU A 68 0.96 -5.30 18.04
CA GLU A 68 2.37 -4.88 18.09
C GLU A 68 2.57 -3.49 17.48
N PHE A 69 1.73 -3.12 16.51
CA PHE A 69 1.86 -1.87 15.76
C PHE A 69 1.68 -0.64 16.66
N GLN A 70 2.66 0.27 16.59
CA GLN A 70 2.68 1.50 17.41
C GLN A 70 2.22 2.74 16.64
N GLY A 71 1.96 2.62 15.33
CA GLY A 71 1.52 3.73 14.49
C GLY A 71 0.01 3.92 14.45
N THR A 72 -0.46 4.66 13.45
CA THR A 72 -1.89 4.95 13.25
C THR A 72 -2.56 3.85 12.46
N ILE A 73 -3.58 3.23 13.04
CA ILE A 73 -4.39 2.19 12.42
C ILE A 73 -5.50 2.84 11.58
N VAL A 74 -5.64 2.41 10.32
CA VAL A 74 -6.63 2.93 9.38
C VAL A 74 -7.42 1.76 8.78
N SER A 75 -8.73 1.79 8.91
CA SER A 75 -9.61 0.72 8.44
C SER A 75 -11.03 1.24 8.20
N PRO A 76 -11.84 0.60 7.34
CA PRO A 76 -13.28 0.83 7.32
C PRO A 76 -14.01 0.29 8.57
N PHE A 77 -13.32 -0.45 9.44
CA PHE A 77 -13.88 -1.03 10.65
C PHE A 77 -13.84 -0.08 11.85
N ARG A 78 -14.53 -0.47 12.93
CA ARG A 78 -14.77 0.37 14.12
C ARG A 78 -13.50 0.64 14.95
N ASP A 79 -12.50 -0.21 14.80
CA ASP A 79 -11.21 -0.17 15.49
C ASP A 79 -10.16 0.69 14.78
N SER A 80 -10.54 1.38 13.69
CA SER A 80 -9.73 2.42 13.06
C SER A 80 -9.49 3.61 13.98
N HIS A 81 -8.25 4.12 14.03
CA HIS A 81 -7.93 5.39 14.68
C HIS A 81 -8.37 6.61 13.85
N VAL A 82 -8.60 6.42 12.55
CA VAL A 82 -9.06 7.47 11.63
C VAL A 82 -10.49 7.18 11.19
N THR A 83 -11.38 8.17 11.32
CA THR A 83 -12.73 8.08 10.75
C THR A 83 -12.69 8.37 9.26
N LEU A 84 -12.85 7.32 8.44
CA LEU A 84 -12.94 7.49 6.99
C LEU A 84 -14.25 8.21 6.62
N PRO A 85 -14.22 9.21 5.72
CA PRO A 85 -15.41 9.91 5.30
C PRO A 85 -16.36 8.96 4.55
N LYS A 86 -17.51 8.69 5.17
CA LYS A 86 -18.52 7.74 4.66
C LYS A 86 -18.94 8.10 3.24
N GLY A 87 -18.85 7.13 2.33
CA GLY A 87 -19.24 7.27 0.93
C GLY A 87 -18.26 8.08 0.07
N GLN A 88 -17.11 8.50 0.61
CA GLN A 88 -16.08 9.21 -0.14
C GLN A 88 -14.81 8.39 -0.34
N TYR A 89 -14.53 7.43 0.56
CA TYR A 89 -13.38 6.56 0.40
C TYR A 89 -13.57 5.53 -0.71
N TYR A 90 -12.47 5.18 -1.38
CA TYR A 90 -12.44 4.14 -2.39
C TYR A 90 -11.45 3.06 -1.98
N ASP A 91 -11.93 1.82 -1.89
CA ASP A 91 -11.09 0.67 -1.56
C ASP A 91 -10.90 -0.30 -2.73
N GLY A 92 -11.72 -0.22 -3.79
CA GLY A 92 -11.65 -1.14 -4.93
C GLY A 92 -11.69 -2.63 -4.56
N GLY A 93 -12.13 -2.99 -3.36
CA GLY A 93 -12.03 -4.34 -2.80
C GLY A 93 -10.61 -4.79 -2.41
N PHE A 94 -9.63 -3.88 -2.33
CA PHE A 94 -8.25 -4.17 -1.97
C PHE A 94 -7.72 -3.19 -0.91
N THR A 95 -7.09 -3.70 0.15
CA THR A 95 -6.42 -2.87 1.16
C THR A 95 -5.43 -1.86 0.56
N SER A 96 -4.69 -2.25 -0.48
CA SER A 96 -3.73 -1.36 -1.14
C SER A 96 -4.40 -0.18 -1.83
N ALA A 97 -5.60 -0.36 -2.39
CA ALA A 97 -6.35 0.72 -3.02
C ALA A 97 -6.93 1.68 -1.97
N LEU A 98 -7.39 1.17 -0.83
CA LEU A 98 -7.74 2.01 0.33
C LEU A 98 -6.54 2.82 0.82
N ALA A 99 -5.36 2.22 0.91
CA ALA A 99 -4.15 2.89 1.36
C ALA A 99 -3.73 4.01 0.40
N VAL A 100 -3.82 3.78 -0.91
CA VAL A 100 -3.59 4.81 -1.94
C VAL A 100 -4.60 5.95 -1.83
N TRP A 101 -5.89 5.64 -1.73
CA TRP A 101 -6.92 6.65 -1.54
C TRP A 101 -6.66 7.49 -0.29
N PHE A 102 -6.32 6.84 0.83
CA PHE A 102 -6.06 7.48 2.11
C PHE A 102 -4.86 8.43 2.03
N ALA A 103 -3.77 8.01 1.39
CA ALA A 103 -2.59 8.86 1.22
C ALA A 103 -2.90 10.10 0.37
N LEU A 104 -3.65 9.93 -0.72
CA LEU A 104 -4.04 11.04 -1.59
C LEU A 104 -5.04 11.97 -0.89
N TRP A 105 -5.92 11.44 -0.02
CA TRP A 105 -6.83 12.22 0.81
C TRP A 105 -6.10 13.07 1.87
N LEU A 106 -4.96 12.59 2.38
CA LEU A 106 -4.05 13.36 3.24
C LEU A 106 -3.15 14.35 2.47
N ASP A 107 -3.38 14.51 1.16
CA ASP A 107 -2.65 15.43 0.28
C ASP A 107 -1.14 15.11 0.13
N TYR A 108 -0.73 13.86 0.35
CA TYR A 108 0.65 13.42 0.06
C TYR A 108 0.95 13.54 -1.44
N ASP A 109 2.19 13.91 -1.75
CA ASP A 109 2.69 14.07 -3.12
C ASP A 109 4.23 13.93 -3.15
N PRO A 110 4.78 12.88 -3.80
CA PRO A 110 4.08 11.81 -4.52
C PRO A 110 3.53 10.71 -3.60
N VAL A 111 2.68 9.85 -4.16
CA VAL A 111 2.28 8.57 -3.56
C VAL A 111 2.97 7.43 -4.29
N ILE A 112 3.90 6.74 -3.61
CA ILE A 112 4.83 5.78 -4.21
C ILE A 112 4.43 4.35 -3.85
N LEU A 113 4.11 3.53 -4.85
CA LEU A 113 3.75 2.13 -4.66
C LEU A 113 5.02 1.26 -4.60
N CYS A 114 5.20 0.53 -3.50
CA CYS A 114 6.35 -0.34 -3.25
C CYS A 114 5.87 -1.78 -2.98
N GLY A 115 6.59 -2.79 -3.45
CA GLY A 115 6.23 -4.19 -3.18
C GLY A 115 4.89 -4.60 -3.78
N MET A 116 4.50 -4.01 -4.92
CA MET A 116 3.22 -4.24 -5.58
C MET A 116 3.39 -5.10 -6.84
N ASP A 117 3.93 -6.30 -6.66
CA ASP A 117 4.27 -7.22 -7.78
C ASP A 117 3.06 -7.89 -8.43
N CYS A 118 1.83 -7.52 -8.04
CA CYS A 118 0.58 -8.10 -8.52
C CYS A 118 0.56 -9.63 -8.44
N TYR A 119 1.18 -10.21 -7.41
CA TYR A 119 1.32 -11.66 -7.22
C TYR A 119 1.98 -12.39 -8.40
N GLN A 120 2.79 -11.71 -9.20
CA GLN A 120 3.53 -12.31 -10.30
C GLN A 120 4.87 -12.90 -9.83
N GLY A 121 5.33 -13.94 -10.54
CA GLY A 121 6.54 -14.69 -10.17
C GLY A 121 6.26 -15.91 -9.29
N ALA A 122 7.33 -16.62 -8.92
CA ALA A 122 7.27 -17.82 -8.10
C ALA A 122 6.89 -17.49 -6.65
N GLU A 123 7.57 -16.49 -6.08
CA GLU A 123 7.27 -15.98 -4.74
C GLU A 123 6.14 -14.94 -4.80
N LYS A 124 5.19 -15.02 -3.86
CA LYS A 124 4.05 -14.09 -3.80
C LYS A 124 4.22 -12.98 -2.78
N TYR A 125 5.10 -13.20 -1.80
CA TYR A 125 5.39 -12.27 -0.73
C TYR A 125 6.90 -12.23 -0.45
N CYS A 126 7.39 -11.11 0.09
CA CYS A 126 8.79 -10.97 0.51
C CYS A 126 9.15 -11.69 1.82
N HIS A 127 8.17 -12.33 2.47
CA HIS A 127 8.39 -13.23 3.60
C HIS A 127 7.65 -14.55 3.38
N PRO A 128 8.18 -15.67 3.92
CA PRO A 128 7.54 -16.97 3.78
C PRO A 128 6.15 -17.01 4.38
N ARG A 129 5.19 -17.60 3.65
CA ARG A 129 3.83 -17.90 4.14
C ARG A 129 3.47 -19.35 3.80
N PRO A 130 4.08 -20.33 4.49
CA PRO A 130 3.91 -21.74 4.14
C PRO A 130 2.45 -22.17 4.25
N GLY A 131 1.94 -22.79 3.18
CA GLY A 131 0.56 -23.29 3.11
C GLY A 131 -0.52 -22.22 2.93
N PHE A 132 -0.16 -20.93 2.86
CA PHE A 132 -1.13 -19.89 2.52
C PHE A 132 -1.42 -19.91 1.03
N ASP A 133 -2.70 -20.04 0.67
CA ASP A 133 -3.16 -19.92 -0.70
C ASP A 133 -4.47 -19.13 -0.76
N HIS A 134 -4.63 -18.31 -1.79
CA HIS A 134 -5.83 -17.53 -2.02
C HIS A 134 -6.08 -17.40 -3.53
N PRO A 135 -7.33 -17.51 -4.03
CA PRO A 135 -7.63 -17.47 -5.48
C PRO A 135 -7.02 -16.27 -6.22
N VAL A 136 -6.94 -15.12 -5.55
CA VAL A 136 -6.37 -13.89 -6.11
C VAL A 136 -4.89 -14.02 -6.50
N LEU A 137 -4.14 -14.93 -5.89
CA LEU A 137 -2.71 -15.16 -6.17
C LEU A 137 -2.49 -15.82 -7.53
N HIS A 138 -3.55 -16.42 -8.08
CA HIS A 138 -3.54 -17.18 -9.35
C HIS A 138 -4.17 -16.41 -10.50
N TYR A 139 -4.63 -15.18 -10.25
CA TYR A 139 -5.21 -14.38 -11.32
C TYR A 139 -4.12 -13.96 -12.32
N PRO A 140 -4.44 -13.93 -13.63
CA PRO A 140 -3.55 -13.37 -14.63
C PRO A 140 -3.18 -11.92 -14.29
N LEU A 141 -1.96 -11.49 -14.61
CA LEU A 141 -1.49 -10.12 -14.37
C LEU A 141 -2.50 -9.06 -14.83
N GLU A 142 -3.10 -9.24 -16.01
CA GLU A 142 -4.04 -8.27 -16.56
C GLU A 142 -5.29 -8.07 -15.69
N ASN A 143 -5.71 -9.06 -14.90
CA ASN A 143 -6.80 -8.87 -13.93
C ASN A 143 -6.40 -7.87 -12.85
N HIS A 144 -5.17 -7.95 -12.35
CA HIS A 144 -4.65 -6.99 -11.38
C HIS A 144 -4.47 -5.61 -12.00
N LEU A 145 -3.89 -5.54 -13.20
CA LEU A 145 -3.71 -4.26 -13.91
C LEU A 145 -5.05 -3.59 -14.19
N ARG A 146 -6.08 -4.34 -14.59
CA ARG A 146 -7.44 -3.83 -14.76
C ARG A 146 -7.99 -3.26 -13.47
N ALA A 147 -7.82 -3.93 -12.34
CA ALA A 147 -8.24 -3.40 -11.04
C ALA A 147 -7.54 -2.07 -10.72
N TRP A 148 -6.23 -1.98 -10.91
CA TRP A 148 -5.46 -0.75 -10.69
C TRP A 148 -5.85 0.40 -11.62
N ARG A 149 -6.18 0.13 -12.89
CA ARG A 149 -6.74 1.16 -13.78
C ARG A 149 -8.11 1.66 -13.31
N ILE A 150 -8.88 0.84 -12.60
CA ILE A 150 -10.15 1.28 -11.99
C ILE A 150 -9.85 2.13 -10.75
N VAL A 151 -8.90 1.73 -9.90
CA VAL A 151 -8.44 2.53 -8.75
C VAL A 151 -8.06 3.95 -9.19
N ALA A 152 -7.23 4.06 -10.23
CA ALA A 152 -6.78 5.34 -10.79
C ALA A 152 -7.94 6.29 -11.22
N LYS A 153 -9.12 5.75 -11.53
CA LYS A 153 -10.29 6.55 -11.93
C LYS A 153 -11.12 7.06 -10.75
N HIS A 154 -10.94 6.49 -9.56
CA HIS A 154 -11.81 6.76 -8.41
C HIS A 154 -11.08 7.41 -7.24
N VAL A 155 -9.75 7.35 -7.20
CA VAL A 155 -8.95 8.05 -6.19
C VAL A 155 -8.75 9.53 -6.56
N PRO A 156 -8.64 10.43 -5.57
CA PRO A 156 -8.32 11.84 -5.84
C PRO A 156 -6.87 11.97 -6.33
N HIS A 157 -6.59 12.92 -7.22
CA HIS A 157 -5.23 13.23 -7.69
C HIS A 157 -4.41 12.01 -8.18
N PRO A 158 -4.96 11.14 -9.06
CA PRO A 158 -4.26 9.93 -9.50
C PRO A 158 -2.93 10.21 -10.23
N GLU A 159 -2.75 11.43 -10.75
CA GLU A 159 -1.50 11.90 -11.36
C GLU A 159 -0.30 11.86 -10.41
N ARG A 160 -0.52 11.87 -9.08
CA ARG A 160 0.53 11.83 -8.04
C ARG A 160 1.04 10.42 -7.74
N ILE A 161 0.40 9.40 -8.28
CA ILE A 161 0.78 8.02 -8.04
C ILE A 161 1.97 7.66 -8.91
N ARG A 162 3.00 7.06 -8.32
CA ARG A 162 4.14 6.46 -9.02
C ARG A 162 4.39 5.06 -8.49
N ALA A 163 4.93 4.16 -9.30
CA ALA A 163 5.39 2.86 -8.83
C ALA A 163 6.91 2.87 -8.69
N MET A 164 7.45 2.37 -7.58
CA MET A 164 8.90 2.21 -7.42
C MET A 164 9.42 1.17 -8.41
N SER A 165 8.72 0.03 -8.51
CA SER A 165 9.07 -1.04 -9.43
C SER A 165 7.84 -1.87 -9.83
N GLY A 166 8.08 -2.95 -10.58
CA GLY A 166 7.07 -3.95 -10.89
C GLY A 166 6.04 -3.55 -11.97
N PRO A 167 4.98 -4.36 -12.13
CA PRO A 167 4.04 -4.21 -13.25
C PRO A 167 3.27 -2.89 -13.26
N LEU A 168 3.11 -2.25 -12.10
CA LEU A 168 2.34 -1.01 -11.96
C LEU A 168 3.03 0.22 -12.56
N VAL A 169 4.32 0.13 -12.88
CA VAL A 169 5.04 1.14 -13.69
C VAL A 169 4.33 1.39 -15.02
N THR A 170 3.70 0.37 -15.61
CA THR A 170 2.96 0.50 -16.88
C THR A 170 1.68 1.34 -16.79
N ILE A 171 1.15 1.54 -15.58
CA ILE A 171 -0.07 2.32 -15.33
C ILE A 171 0.28 3.71 -14.79
N PHE A 172 1.18 3.77 -13.81
CA PHE A 172 1.44 4.98 -13.03
C PHE A 172 2.77 5.66 -13.38
N GLY A 173 3.61 5.04 -14.20
CA GLY A 173 4.99 5.47 -14.40
C GLY A 173 5.91 5.09 -13.24
N ALA A 174 7.20 5.00 -13.53
CA ALA A 174 8.22 4.75 -12.52
C ALA A 174 8.45 6.00 -11.68
N TYR A 175 8.73 5.82 -10.38
CA TYR A 175 9.28 6.88 -9.56
C TYR A 175 10.75 7.11 -9.93
N ASP A 176 11.12 8.35 -10.25
CA ASP A 176 12.47 8.73 -10.71
C ASP A 176 13.19 9.68 -9.75
N GLY A 177 12.66 9.87 -8.54
CA GLY A 177 13.19 10.81 -7.54
C GLY A 177 12.67 12.24 -7.68
N THR A 178 11.87 12.55 -8.70
CA THR A 178 11.27 13.88 -8.87
C THR A 178 9.89 13.96 -8.21
N THR A 179 9.65 15.06 -7.49
CA THR A 179 8.29 15.52 -7.14
C THR A 179 7.65 16.09 -8.40
N ILE A 180 6.39 15.75 -8.65
CA ILE A 180 5.61 16.18 -9.81
C ILE A 180 5.12 17.61 -9.62
#